data_AF-A0A2V7TXR3-F1
#
_entry.id   AF-A0A2V7TXR3-F1
#
_cell.length_a   1.000
_cell.length_b   1.000
_cell.length_c   1.000
_cell.angle_alpha   90.00
_cell.angle_beta   90.00
_cell.angle_gamma   90.00
#
_symmetry.space_group_name_H-M   'P 1'
#
loop_
_entity.id
_entity.type
_entity.pdbx_description
1 polymer ?
#
loop_
_entity_poly.entity_id
_entity_poly.type
_entity_poly.pdbx_seq_one_letter_code
_entity_poly.pdbx_strand_id
1 'polypeptide(L)'
;MEGFAATLDAAVRRVSPPSPVLVASREGARGYRLPGFGMLFVLPPRGLPSPPLRSVAEREAARSLDDAIRHLEQGLRTASSPEIRAQMEKNLQVLRQTRAELRGTARNRAATTVVVMPPPAAAVMAGEEIPAGELGPVRLEELQRQLETQMIEQMRTLQEAEQSHGEQEREMARRMEEQLRELQARMEAVRRDVERARVEAERQVLRLAAPSAPAAAPAAPVPPAPPAPAIAPDAAVAPEAGAPPELPPFALGPAPWQMWFSIEEPADGRSAETIVRDVKTAVVGQLERQGAALPHLGPDEYVAVAVDFVPRAPLLGRRAQKTLVVKARKRDLDERRAGRIGADELRSRIEYAEY
;
A
#
# COMPACT_ATOMS: atom_id res chain seq x y z
N MET A 1 1.62 13.11 -30.67
CA MET A 1 1.60 13.19 -29.18
C MET A 1 1.30 11.81 -28.58
N GLU A 2 0.19 11.19 -28.95
CA GLU A 2 -0.25 9.88 -28.42
C GLU A 2 0.77 8.74 -28.65
N GLY A 3 1.40 8.68 -29.83
CA GLY A 3 2.42 7.66 -30.11
C GLY A 3 3.64 7.73 -29.17
N PHE A 4 4.06 8.92 -28.76
CA PHE A 4 5.14 9.05 -27.76
C PHE A 4 4.66 8.61 -26.38
N ALA A 5 3.45 9.00 -25.97
CA ALA A 5 2.88 8.58 -24.68
C ALA A 5 2.74 7.05 -24.59
N ALA A 6 2.28 6.39 -25.66
CA ALA A 6 2.14 4.94 -25.70
C ALA A 6 3.49 4.21 -25.65
N THR A 7 4.50 4.69 -26.39
CA THR A 7 5.83 4.07 -26.38
C THR A 7 6.56 4.31 -25.05
N LEU A 8 6.34 5.46 -24.41
CA LEU A 8 6.82 5.75 -23.06
C LEU A 8 6.18 4.83 -22.02
N ASP A 9 4.85 4.64 -22.08
CA ASP A 9 4.16 3.70 -21.21
C ASP A 9 4.67 2.27 -21.40
N ALA A 10 4.82 1.83 -22.66
CA ALA A 10 5.34 0.51 -22.98
C ALA A 10 6.77 0.29 -22.46
N ALA A 11 7.63 1.32 -22.54
CA ALA A 11 8.99 1.24 -22.01
C ALA A 11 9.01 1.09 -20.48
N VAL A 12 8.17 1.85 -19.78
CA VAL A 12 8.08 1.79 -18.31
C VAL A 12 7.39 0.50 -17.85
N ARG A 13 6.39 0.00 -18.58
CA ARG A 13 5.69 -1.26 -18.27
C ARG A 13 6.61 -2.47 -18.23
N ARG A 14 7.71 -2.46 -19.01
CA ARG A 14 8.73 -3.53 -19.00
C ARG A 14 9.50 -3.62 -17.69
N VAL A 15 9.66 -2.50 -16.98
CA VAL A 15 10.41 -2.44 -15.72
C VAL A 15 9.52 -2.40 -14.49
N SER A 16 8.31 -1.85 -14.61
CA SER A 16 7.31 -1.78 -13.56
C SER A 16 5.90 -1.89 -14.14
N PRO A 17 5.14 -2.97 -13.86
CA PRO A 17 3.76 -3.07 -14.31
C PRO A 17 2.89 -1.98 -13.65
N PRO A 18 1.82 -1.52 -14.33
CA PRO A 18 0.86 -0.59 -13.74
C PRO A 18 0.16 -1.25 -12.54
N SER A 19 -0.22 -0.45 -11.54
CA SER A 19 -0.94 -0.96 -10.38
C SER A 19 -2.38 -1.35 -10.75
N PRO A 20 -2.82 -2.60 -10.49
CA PRO A 20 -4.19 -3.05 -10.79
C PRO A 20 -5.25 -2.41 -9.86
N VAL A 21 -4.82 -1.71 -8.81
CA VAL A 21 -5.72 -1.13 -7.80
C VAL A 21 -6.48 0.11 -8.33
N LEU A 22 -6.02 0.70 -9.44
CA LEU A 22 -6.64 1.88 -10.06
C LEU A 22 -7.23 1.59 -11.46
N VAL A 23 -7.66 0.35 -11.71
CA VAL A 23 -8.28 -0.09 -12.99
C VAL A 23 -9.54 0.72 -13.37
N ALA A 24 -10.13 1.48 -12.44
CA ALA A 24 -11.23 2.39 -12.73
C ALA A 24 -10.83 3.69 -13.47
N SER A 25 -9.54 4.05 -13.54
CA SER A 25 -9.07 5.25 -14.25
C SER A 25 -8.27 4.90 -15.50
N ARG A 26 -8.92 5.07 -16.67
CA ARG A 26 -8.40 5.02 -18.06
C ARG A 26 -6.92 4.61 -18.22
N GLU A 27 -6.72 3.44 -18.81
CA GLU A 27 -5.51 2.60 -18.87
C GLU A 27 -4.27 3.16 -19.61
N GLY A 28 -4.17 4.46 -19.87
CA GLY A 28 -3.11 5.01 -20.75
C GLY A 28 -2.34 6.20 -20.18
N ALA A 29 -1.10 6.36 -20.64
CA ALA A 29 -0.33 7.58 -20.44
C ALA A 29 -1.04 8.79 -21.05
N ARG A 30 -1.09 9.90 -20.33
CA ARG A 30 -1.74 11.14 -20.75
C ARG A 30 -0.69 12.18 -21.15
N GLY A 31 -0.81 12.75 -22.33
CA GLY A 31 0.01 13.87 -22.77
C GLY A 31 -0.77 15.19 -22.70
N TYR A 32 -0.16 16.21 -22.12
CA TYR A 32 -0.70 17.56 -22.01
C TYR A 32 0.27 18.56 -22.64
N ARG A 33 -0.26 19.50 -23.42
CA ARG A 33 0.48 20.67 -23.90
C ARG A 33 0.21 21.83 -22.97
N LEU A 34 1.28 22.40 -22.39
CA LEU A 34 1.20 23.54 -21.48
C LEU A 34 1.87 24.75 -22.16
N PRO A 35 1.11 25.77 -22.59
CA PRO A 35 1.69 26.94 -23.26
C PRO A 35 2.79 27.60 -22.42
N GLY A 36 3.94 27.88 -23.06
CA GLY A 36 5.11 28.50 -22.40
C GLY A 36 5.94 27.56 -21.52
N PHE A 37 5.43 26.39 -21.16
CA PHE A 37 6.19 25.38 -20.40
C PHE A 37 6.70 24.27 -21.31
N GLY A 38 5.83 23.72 -22.15
CA GLY A 38 6.16 22.60 -23.02
C GLY A 38 5.14 21.47 -23.00
N MET A 39 5.60 20.25 -22.80
CA MET A 39 4.81 19.01 -22.83
C MET A 39 4.93 18.27 -21.50
N LEU A 40 3.81 17.84 -20.93
CA LEU A 40 3.75 17.03 -19.71
C LEU A 40 3.11 15.68 -20.02
N PHE A 41 3.80 14.60 -19.67
CA PHE A 41 3.28 13.24 -19.76
C PHE A 41 3.05 12.68 -18.35
N VAL A 42 1.83 12.24 -18.07
CA VAL A 42 1.48 11.59 -16.80
C VAL A 42 1.27 10.10 -17.08
N LEU A 43 2.12 9.26 -16.50
CA LEU A 43 2.03 7.81 -16.63
C LEU A 43 1.06 7.21 -15.60
N PRO A 44 0.43 6.06 -15.89
CA PRO A 44 -0.38 5.36 -14.90
C PRO A 44 0.47 4.99 -13.67
N PRO A 45 -0.12 5.00 -12.46
CA PRO A 45 0.61 4.71 -11.22
C PRO A 45 1.26 3.32 -11.24
N ARG A 46 2.47 3.25 -10.69
CA ARG A 46 3.32 2.06 -10.65
C ARG A 46 3.30 1.44 -9.27
N GLY A 47 3.11 0.12 -9.21
CA GLY A 47 3.11 -0.60 -7.95
C GLY A 47 4.51 -0.76 -7.39
N LEU A 48 4.77 -0.25 -6.18
CA LEU A 48 5.97 -0.59 -5.43
C LEU A 48 5.76 -1.88 -4.63
N PRO A 49 6.77 -2.75 -4.55
CA PRO A 49 6.77 -3.89 -3.66
C PRO A 49 6.64 -3.32 -2.24
N SER A 50 5.55 -3.69 -1.57
CA SER A 50 5.44 -3.38 -0.16
C SER A 50 6.44 -4.28 0.58
N PRO A 51 7.19 -3.76 1.58
CA PRO A 51 7.91 -4.64 2.47
C PRO A 51 6.92 -5.68 3.02
N PRO A 52 7.34 -6.96 3.19
CA PRO A 52 6.46 -7.98 3.73
C PRO A 52 5.88 -7.44 5.04
N LEU A 53 4.55 -7.36 5.09
CA LEU A 53 3.86 -6.95 6.30
C LEU A 53 4.20 -7.97 7.37
N ARG A 54 5.13 -7.64 8.27
CA ARG A 54 5.35 -8.44 9.46
C ARG A 54 4.02 -8.54 10.18
N SER A 55 3.64 -9.77 10.53
CA SER A 55 2.43 -9.99 11.31
C SER A 55 2.49 -9.14 12.58
N VAL A 56 1.33 -8.79 13.14
CA VAL A 56 1.28 -8.04 14.41
C VAL A 56 2.10 -8.77 15.48
N ALA A 57 1.98 -10.11 15.53
CA ALA A 57 2.77 -11.00 16.38
C ALA A 57 4.29 -10.87 16.14
N GLU A 58 4.76 -10.83 14.89
CA GLU A 58 6.20 -10.64 14.60
C GLU A 58 6.71 -9.26 15.04
N ARG A 59 5.86 -8.22 14.97
CA ARG A 59 6.20 -6.88 15.44
C ARG A 59 6.23 -6.79 16.96
N GLU A 60 5.38 -7.53 17.65
CA GLU A 60 5.40 -7.65 19.11
C GLU A 60 6.61 -8.47 19.58
N ALA A 61 6.89 -9.60 18.94
CA ALA A 61 8.09 -10.39 19.22
C ALA A 61 9.37 -9.58 19.04
N ALA A 62 9.48 -8.79 17.96
CA ALA A 62 10.64 -7.92 17.74
C ALA A 62 10.78 -6.83 18.82
N ARG A 63 9.66 -6.25 19.29
CA ARG A 63 9.67 -5.26 20.37
C ARG A 63 10.07 -5.87 21.71
N SER A 64 9.48 -7.02 22.04
CA SER A 64 9.82 -7.80 23.23
C SER A 64 11.32 -8.17 23.27
N LEU A 65 11.88 -8.57 22.12
CA LEU A 65 13.31 -8.88 22.02
C LEU A 65 14.20 -7.66 22.24
N ASP A 66 13.84 -6.50 21.69
CA ASP A 66 14.57 -5.23 21.89
C ASP A 66 14.47 -4.74 23.35
N ASP A 67 13.34 -4.97 24.02
CA ASP A 67 13.15 -4.67 25.44
C ASP A 67 13.99 -5.58 26.33
N ALA A 68 14.02 -6.89 26.04
CA ALA A 68 14.87 -7.85 26.74
C ALA A 68 16.37 -7.52 26.63
N ILE A 69 16.83 -7.11 25.43
CA ILE A 69 18.21 -6.66 25.21
C ILE A 69 18.51 -5.42 26.07
N ARG A 70 17.62 -4.42 26.08
CA ARG A 70 17.80 -3.21 26.89
C ARG A 70 17.86 -3.53 28.39
N HIS A 71 17.00 -4.42 28.86
CA HIS A 71 16.96 -4.81 30.26
C HIS A 71 18.25 -5.54 30.69
N LEU A 72 18.78 -6.43 29.85
CA LEU A 72 20.07 -7.09 30.10
C LEU A 72 21.25 -6.12 30.02
N GLU A 73 21.26 -5.19 29.07
CA GLU A 73 22.29 -4.13 28.99
C GLU A 73 22.27 -3.23 30.24
N GLN A 74 21.09 -2.97 30.81
CA GLN A 74 20.95 -2.22 32.04
C GLN A 74 21.39 -3.03 33.27
N GLY A 75 21.06 -4.32 33.33
CA GLY A 75 21.53 -5.25 34.36
C GLY A 75 23.06 -5.42 34.38
N LEU A 76 23.70 -5.45 33.20
CA LEU A 76 25.16 -5.51 33.08
C LEU A 76 25.86 -4.29 33.69
N ARG A 77 25.23 -3.11 33.64
CA ARG A 77 25.77 -1.87 34.23
C ARG A 77 25.73 -1.88 35.76
N THR A 78 24.76 -2.57 36.35
CA THR A 78 24.53 -2.58 37.80
C THR A 78 25.04 -3.85 38.49
N ALA A 79 25.33 -4.92 37.74
CA ALA A 79 25.82 -6.18 38.29
C ALA A 79 27.24 -6.06 38.84
N SER A 80 27.42 -6.39 40.12
CA SER A 80 28.70 -6.35 40.84
C SER A 80 29.46 -7.69 40.84
N SER A 81 28.77 -8.82 40.62
CA SER A 81 29.40 -10.16 40.57
C SER A 81 29.95 -10.47 39.17
N PRO A 82 31.19 -10.99 39.07
CA PRO A 82 31.78 -11.37 37.80
C PRO A 82 31.08 -12.57 37.15
N GLU A 83 30.60 -13.55 37.92
CA GLU A 83 29.86 -14.70 37.36
C GLU A 83 28.53 -14.27 36.74
N ILE A 84 27.79 -13.38 37.43
CA ILE A 84 26.51 -12.86 36.92
C ILE A 84 26.73 -12.06 35.64
N ARG A 85 27.80 -11.26 35.58
CA ARG A 85 28.15 -10.48 34.39
C ARG A 85 28.46 -11.38 33.19
N ALA A 86 29.27 -12.43 33.38
CA ALA A 86 29.59 -13.39 32.32
C ALA A 86 28.33 -14.11 31.79
N GLN A 87 27.41 -14.48 32.67
CA GLN A 87 26.15 -15.10 32.28
C GLN A 87 25.23 -14.14 31.50
N MET A 88 25.14 -12.88 31.92
CA MET A 88 24.35 -11.86 31.22
C MET A 88 24.93 -11.55 29.83
N GLU A 89 26.26 -11.48 29.68
CA GLU A 89 26.91 -11.30 28.37
C GLU A 89 26.61 -12.45 27.41
N LYS A 90 26.65 -13.70 27.91
CA LYS A 90 26.29 -14.89 27.15
C LYS A 90 24.84 -14.82 26.66
N ASN A 91 23.90 -14.47 27.53
CA ASN A 91 22.48 -14.30 27.17
C ASN A 91 22.28 -13.19 26.14
N LEU A 92 23.01 -12.08 26.27
CA LEU A 92 22.95 -10.96 25.35
C LEU A 92 23.46 -11.36 23.95
N GLN A 93 24.51 -12.17 23.87
CA GLN A 93 25.03 -12.70 22.61
C GLN A 93 23.99 -13.58 21.90
N VAL A 94 23.29 -14.45 22.64
CA VAL A 94 22.21 -15.28 22.10
C VAL A 94 21.07 -14.41 21.55
N LEU A 95 20.59 -13.42 22.31
CA LEU A 95 19.51 -12.53 21.84
C LEU A 95 19.92 -11.71 20.62
N ARG A 96 21.18 -11.25 20.54
CA ARG A 96 21.71 -10.56 19.34
C ARG A 96 21.75 -11.49 18.13
N GLN A 97 22.08 -12.77 18.32
CA GLN A 97 22.04 -13.77 17.27
C GLN A 97 20.59 -14.02 16.80
N THR A 98 19.65 -14.24 17.72
CA THR A 98 18.23 -14.42 17.40
C THR A 98 17.66 -13.19 16.67
N ARG A 99 18.09 -11.98 17.05
CA ARG A 99 17.74 -10.73 16.35
C ARG A 99 18.27 -10.71 14.91
N ALA A 100 19.50 -11.17 14.71
CA ALA A 100 20.13 -11.25 13.40
C ALA A 100 19.42 -12.29 12.51
N GLU A 101 19.03 -13.43 13.08
CA GLU A 101 18.28 -14.48 12.39
C GLU A 101 16.87 -14.01 12.00
N LEU A 102 16.14 -13.34 12.89
CA LEU A 102 14.83 -12.74 12.57
C LEU A 102 14.93 -11.64 11.51
N ARG A 103 16.04 -10.90 11.45
CA ARG A 103 16.32 -9.96 10.35
C ARG A 103 16.71 -10.66 9.06
N GLY A 104 17.47 -11.75 9.12
CA GLY A 104 17.94 -12.52 7.96
C GLY A 104 16.80 -13.32 7.30
N THR A 105 15.95 -13.95 8.11
CA THR A 105 14.77 -14.70 7.66
C THR A 105 13.75 -13.79 6.99
N ALA A 106 13.53 -12.57 7.48
CA ALA A 106 12.69 -11.58 6.79
C ALA A 106 13.23 -11.17 5.40
N ARG A 107 14.54 -11.30 5.17
CA ARG A 107 15.19 -11.03 3.88
C ARG A 107 15.12 -12.24 2.94
N ASN A 108 15.09 -13.47 3.48
CA ASN A 108 14.98 -14.72 2.72
C ASN A 108 13.53 -15.21 2.51
N ARG A 109 12.54 -14.71 3.25
CA ARG A 109 11.12 -15.10 3.10
C ARG A 109 10.46 -14.59 1.82
N ALA A 110 11.15 -13.77 1.02
CA ALA A 110 10.74 -13.49 -0.35
C ALA A 110 10.77 -14.74 -1.26
N ALA A 111 11.25 -15.90 -0.78
CA ALA A 111 11.36 -17.12 -1.57
C ALA A 111 10.77 -18.41 -0.97
N THR A 112 10.33 -18.49 0.30
CA THR A 112 9.81 -19.79 0.81
C THR A 112 8.94 -19.69 2.06
N THR A 113 7.80 -20.39 2.04
CA THR A 113 6.91 -20.67 3.17
C THR A 113 7.57 -21.65 4.14
N VAL A 114 7.79 -21.24 5.38
CA VAL A 114 8.26 -22.14 6.46
C VAL A 114 7.25 -22.10 7.60
N VAL A 115 6.58 -23.24 7.79
CA VAL A 115 5.84 -23.62 8.99
C VAL A 115 6.86 -23.82 10.11
N VAL A 116 6.83 -22.98 11.13
CA VAL A 116 7.66 -23.16 12.33
C VAL A 116 6.92 -24.12 13.25
N MET A 117 7.33 -25.38 13.28
CA MET A 117 7.02 -26.29 14.39
C MET A 117 8.00 -26.02 15.53
N PRO A 118 7.55 -26.07 16.80
CA PRO A 118 8.44 -25.98 17.96
C PRO A 118 9.33 -27.24 18.05
N PRO A 119 10.59 -27.12 18.53
CA PRO A 119 11.47 -28.28 18.68
C PRO A 119 10.99 -29.18 19.83
N PRO A 120 11.13 -30.52 19.69
CA PRO A 120 10.84 -31.43 20.80
C PRO A 120 11.90 -31.31 21.90
N ALA A 121 11.44 -31.40 23.14
CA ALA A 121 12.21 -31.35 24.38
C ALA A 121 13.11 -32.60 24.56
N ALA A 122 14.14 -32.75 23.73
CA ALA A 122 15.10 -33.87 23.80
C ALA A 122 16.56 -33.42 23.96
N ALA A 123 16.80 -32.23 24.52
CA ALA A 123 18.15 -31.69 24.75
C ALA A 123 18.46 -31.41 26.23
N VAL A 124 17.90 -32.21 27.13
CA VAL A 124 18.37 -32.32 28.53
C VAL A 124 18.69 -33.78 28.76
N MET A 125 19.93 -34.20 28.49
CA MET A 125 20.62 -35.37 29.06
C MET A 125 21.98 -35.52 28.36
N ALA A 126 22.94 -34.68 28.72
CA ALA A 126 24.35 -34.95 28.40
C ALA A 126 25.24 -34.42 29.53
N GLY A 127 25.68 -35.35 30.39
CA GLY A 127 26.78 -35.17 31.33
C GLY A 127 26.36 -35.11 32.79
N GLU A 128 26.19 -36.27 33.43
CA GLU A 128 26.98 -36.69 34.60
C GLU A 128 26.65 -38.16 34.93
N GLU A 129 27.62 -39.06 34.80
CA GLU A 129 27.47 -40.47 35.19
C GLU A 129 27.52 -40.58 36.73
N ILE A 130 26.37 -40.83 37.36
CA ILE A 130 26.27 -41.15 38.78
C ILE A 130 26.37 -42.67 38.94
N PRO A 131 27.24 -43.19 39.82
CA PRO A 131 27.48 -44.62 39.97
C PRO A 131 26.22 -45.37 40.45
N ALA A 132 25.90 -46.45 39.75
CA ALA A 132 24.80 -47.35 40.05
C ALA A 132 25.07 -48.14 41.34
N GLY A 133 24.41 -47.76 42.44
CA GLY A 133 24.52 -48.47 43.71
C GLY A 133 23.47 -48.15 44.77
N GLU A 134 22.88 -46.95 44.79
CA GLU A 134 21.96 -46.53 45.86
C GLU A 134 20.78 -45.69 45.35
N LEU A 135 19.89 -46.29 44.56
CA LEU A 135 18.57 -45.73 44.26
C LEU A 135 17.50 -46.64 44.89
N GLY A 136 17.27 -46.46 46.19
CA GLY A 136 16.15 -47.11 46.87
C GLY A 136 14.78 -46.60 46.36
N PRO A 137 13.71 -47.40 46.47
CA PRO A 137 12.36 -47.06 45.98
C PRO A 137 11.82 -45.72 46.53
N VAL A 138 12.27 -45.32 47.72
CA VAL A 138 11.90 -44.04 48.38
C VAL A 138 12.33 -42.81 47.55
N ARG A 139 13.44 -42.90 46.80
CA ARG A 139 13.96 -41.76 46.02
C ARG A 139 13.19 -41.53 44.71
N LEU A 140 12.56 -42.57 44.18
CA LEU A 140 11.67 -42.48 43.01
C LEU A 140 10.32 -41.85 43.37
N GLU A 141 9.77 -42.19 44.53
CA GLU A 141 8.53 -41.57 45.04
C GLU A 141 8.74 -40.08 45.34
N GLU A 142 9.89 -39.70 45.90
CA GLU A 142 10.25 -38.29 46.13
C GLU A 142 10.37 -37.52 44.81
N LEU A 143 11.03 -38.11 43.80
CA LEU A 143 11.15 -37.53 42.47
C LEU A 143 9.78 -37.37 41.80
N GLN A 144 8.90 -38.38 41.92
CA GLN A 144 7.54 -38.31 41.39
C GLN A 144 6.73 -37.20 42.05
N ARG A 145 6.80 -37.08 43.39
CA ARG A 145 6.15 -35.99 44.13
C ARG A 145 6.69 -34.61 43.74
N GLN A 146 8.00 -34.49 43.52
CA GLN A 146 8.59 -33.24 43.01
C GLN A 146 8.06 -32.90 41.61
N LEU A 147 8.00 -33.88 40.71
CA LEU A 147 7.44 -33.70 39.36
C LEU A 147 5.97 -33.31 39.39
N GLU A 148 5.15 -33.96 40.22
CA GLU A 148 3.74 -33.62 40.40
C GLU A 148 3.57 -32.20 40.95
N THR A 149 4.38 -31.82 41.94
CA THR A 149 4.37 -30.46 42.51
C THR A 149 4.74 -29.41 41.46
N GLN A 150 5.80 -29.67 40.68
CA GLN A 150 6.24 -28.78 39.62
C GLN A 150 5.18 -28.64 38.52
N MET A 151 4.51 -29.74 38.15
CA MET A 151 3.45 -29.71 37.14
C MET A 151 2.21 -28.94 37.61
N ILE A 152 1.84 -29.06 38.89
CA ILE A 152 0.74 -28.28 39.50
C ILE A 152 1.08 -26.78 39.47
N GLU A 153 2.31 -26.42 39.82
CA GLU A 153 2.76 -25.04 39.79
C GLU A 153 2.77 -24.48 38.36
N GLN A 154 3.27 -25.26 37.38
CA GLN A 154 3.21 -24.87 35.98
C GLN A 154 1.78 -24.72 35.46
N MET A 155 0.87 -25.64 35.75
CA MET A 155 -0.54 -25.50 35.34
C MET A 155 -1.19 -24.28 35.97
N ARG A 156 -0.89 -23.97 37.22
CA ARG A 156 -1.39 -22.77 37.89
C ARG A 156 -0.90 -21.50 37.20
N THR A 157 0.39 -21.42 36.85
CA THR A 157 0.93 -20.25 36.14
C THR A 157 0.31 -20.06 34.75
N LEU A 158 0.06 -21.13 34.01
CA LEU A 158 -0.61 -21.06 32.71
C LEU A 158 -2.07 -20.61 32.85
N GLN A 159 -2.77 -21.13 33.87
CA GLN A 159 -4.16 -20.75 34.12
C GLN A 159 -4.29 -19.29 34.55
N GLU A 160 -3.38 -18.78 35.37
CA GLU A 160 -3.32 -17.35 35.73
C GLU A 160 -2.99 -16.47 34.50
N ALA A 161 -2.09 -16.93 33.62
CA ALA A 161 -1.78 -16.24 32.37
C ALA A 161 -2.99 -16.19 31.42
N GLU A 162 -3.71 -17.29 31.23
CA GLU A 162 -4.94 -17.34 30.41
C GLU A 162 -6.03 -16.42 30.96
N GLN A 163 -6.19 -16.39 32.29
CA GLN A 163 -7.14 -15.48 32.94
C GLN A 163 -6.76 -14.01 32.68
N SER A 164 -5.48 -13.66 32.88
CA SER A 164 -4.99 -12.31 32.62
C SER A 164 -5.13 -11.91 31.14
N HIS A 165 -4.95 -12.85 30.22
CA HIS A 165 -5.11 -12.62 28.80
C HIS A 165 -6.58 -12.37 28.43
N GLY A 166 -7.50 -13.19 28.95
CA GLY A 166 -8.93 -13.00 28.74
C GLY A 166 -9.46 -11.69 29.33
N GLU A 167 -8.90 -11.21 30.44
CA GLU A 167 -9.21 -9.89 30.99
C GLU A 167 -8.71 -8.76 30.09
N GLN A 168 -7.48 -8.85 29.58
CA GLN A 168 -6.93 -7.88 28.63
C GLN A 168 -7.73 -7.82 27.33
N GLU A 169 -8.16 -8.96 26.80
CA GLU A 169 -9.02 -9.01 25.61
C GLU A 169 -10.37 -8.34 25.85
N ARG A 170 -10.99 -8.58 27.01
CA ARG A 170 -12.26 -7.91 27.38
C ARG A 170 -12.09 -6.41 27.54
N GLU A 171 -10.99 -5.96 28.12
CA GLU A 171 -10.69 -4.52 28.20
C GLU A 171 -10.47 -3.91 26.81
N MET A 172 -9.74 -4.60 25.94
CA MET A 172 -9.50 -4.15 24.57
C MET A 172 -10.81 -4.06 23.78
N ALA A 173 -11.68 -5.06 23.93
CA ALA A 173 -13.01 -5.06 23.32
C ALA A 173 -13.85 -3.85 23.78
N ARG A 174 -13.85 -3.56 25.09
CA ARG A 174 -14.56 -2.38 25.64
C ARG A 174 -14.00 -1.07 25.07
N ARG A 175 -12.68 -0.91 25.02
CA ARG A 175 -12.04 0.29 24.44
C ARG A 175 -12.39 0.45 22.95
N MET A 176 -12.43 -0.65 22.20
CA MET A 176 -12.80 -0.64 20.80
C MET A 176 -14.28 -0.27 20.59
N GLU A 177 -15.19 -0.78 21.42
CA GLU A 177 -16.60 -0.40 21.41
C GLU A 177 -16.81 1.09 21.73
N GLU A 178 -16.07 1.65 22.69
CA GLU A 178 -16.08 3.08 23.01
C GLU A 178 -15.61 3.93 21.82
N GLN A 179 -14.52 3.53 21.16
CA GLN A 179 -14.01 4.21 19.96
C GLN A 179 -15.02 4.17 18.81
N LEU A 180 -15.70 3.04 18.61
CA LEU A 180 -16.74 2.92 17.58
C LEU A 180 -17.95 3.80 17.88
N ARG A 181 -18.38 3.88 19.15
CA ARG A 181 -19.46 4.78 19.57
C ARG A 181 -19.09 6.25 19.34
N GLU A 182 -17.86 6.64 19.68
CA GLU A 182 -17.39 8.01 19.47
C GLU A 182 -17.35 8.35 17.96
N LEU A 183 -16.84 7.43 17.14
CA LEU A 183 -16.80 7.61 15.69
C LEU A 183 -18.21 7.74 15.10
N GLN A 184 -19.15 6.91 15.53
CA GLN A 184 -20.54 6.99 15.11
C GLN A 184 -21.17 8.34 15.49
N ALA A 185 -20.96 8.81 16.71
CA ALA A 185 -21.45 10.12 17.16
C ALA A 185 -20.87 11.27 16.31
N ARG A 186 -19.57 11.22 15.97
CA ARG A 186 -18.93 12.19 15.07
C ARG A 186 -19.53 12.16 13.66
N MET A 187 -19.79 10.98 13.10
CA MET A 187 -20.43 10.85 11.78
C MET A 187 -21.85 11.42 11.77
N GLU A 188 -22.64 11.17 12.82
CA GLU A 188 -23.97 11.75 12.95
C GLU A 188 -23.94 13.28 13.08
N ALA A 189 -22.97 13.83 13.82
CA ALA A 189 -22.78 15.28 13.90
C ALA A 189 -22.48 15.89 12.52
N VAL A 190 -21.55 15.31 11.77
CA VAL A 190 -21.22 15.74 10.40
C VAL A 190 -22.45 15.64 9.49
N ARG A 191 -23.24 14.56 9.59
CA ARG A 191 -24.47 14.41 8.81
C ARG A 191 -25.47 15.53 9.12
N ARG A 192 -25.67 15.88 10.40
CA ARG A 192 -26.54 17.00 10.80
C ARG A 192 -26.02 18.35 10.32
N ASP A 193 -24.71 18.55 10.27
CA ASP A 193 -24.10 19.78 9.76
C ASP A 193 -24.29 19.92 8.25
N VAL A 194 -24.08 18.85 7.49
CA VAL A 194 -24.33 18.82 6.05
C VAL A 194 -25.80 19.08 5.73
N GLU A 195 -26.73 18.51 6.50
CA GLU A 195 -28.16 18.75 6.32
C GLU A 195 -28.56 20.19 6.63
N ARG A 196 -27.99 20.80 7.68
CA ARG A 196 -28.18 22.23 7.99
C ARG A 196 -27.63 23.12 6.88
N ALA A 197 -26.41 22.86 6.41
CA ALA A 197 -25.80 23.62 5.31
C ALA A 197 -26.62 23.51 4.02
N ARG A 198 -27.19 22.33 3.74
CA ARG A 198 -28.11 22.14 2.60
C ARG A 198 -29.37 22.99 2.73
N VAL A 199 -30.03 22.98 3.89
CA VAL A 199 -31.26 23.79 4.12
C VAL A 199 -30.96 25.29 4.01
N GLU A 200 -29.80 25.74 4.50
CA GLU A 200 -29.36 27.13 4.36
C GLU A 200 -29.10 27.52 2.89
N ALA A 201 -28.45 26.64 2.12
CA ALA A 201 -28.24 26.84 0.69
C ALA A 201 -29.57 26.90 -0.08
N GLU A 202 -30.51 25.99 0.20
CA GLU A 202 -31.85 26.00 -0.41
C GLU A 202 -32.60 27.31 -0.08
N ARG A 203 -32.49 27.81 1.15
CA ARG A 203 -33.06 29.11 1.54
C ARG A 203 -32.42 30.28 0.81
N GLN A 204 -31.10 30.27 0.61
CA GLN A 204 -30.41 31.31 -0.15
C GLN A 204 -30.86 31.33 -1.61
N VAL A 205 -30.99 30.15 -2.25
CA VAL A 205 -31.51 30.02 -3.61
C VAL A 205 -32.93 30.59 -3.70
N LEU A 206 -33.82 30.26 -2.76
CA LEU A 206 -35.18 30.82 -2.72
C LEU A 206 -35.20 32.34 -2.54
N ARG A 207 -34.28 32.93 -1.76
CA ARG A 207 -34.17 34.39 -1.63
C ARG A 207 -33.72 35.07 -2.92
N LEU A 208 -32.77 34.45 -3.64
CA LEU A 208 -32.27 34.98 -4.91
C LEU A 208 -33.28 34.78 -6.06
N ALA A 209 -34.08 33.72 -6.01
CA ALA A 209 -35.13 33.43 -6.98
C ALA A 209 -36.44 34.20 -6.72
N ALA A 210 -36.58 34.86 -5.55
CA ALA A 210 -37.73 35.72 -5.29
C ALA A 210 -37.73 36.87 -6.31
N PRO A 211 -38.79 37.03 -7.11
CA PRO A 211 -38.84 38.05 -8.14
C PRO A 211 -38.74 39.42 -7.47
N SER A 212 -37.67 40.15 -7.78
CA SER A 212 -37.56 41.57 -7.43
C SER A 212 -38.76 42.27 -8.02
N ALA A 213 -39.65 42.78 -7.16
CA ALA A 213 -40.86 43.46 -7.58
C ALA A 213 -40.50 44.53 -8.62
N PRO A 214 -41.04 44.46 -9.85
CA PRO A 214 -40.70 45.42 -10.88
C PRO A 214 -41.23 46.79 -10.46
N ALA A 215 -40.33 47.76 -10.34
CA ALA A 215 -40.70 49.17 -10.29
C ALA A 215 -41.48 49.48 -11.58
N ALA A 216 -42.73 49.91 -11.42
CA ALA A 216 -43.61 50.28 -12.51
C ALA A 216 -42.98 51.41 -13.34
N ALA A 217 -42.75 51.15 -14.62
CA ALA A 217 -42.43 52.14 -15.63
C ALA A 217 -43.21 51.82 -16.93
N PRO A 218 -43.56 52.86 -17.73
CA PRO A 218 -44.76 52.88 -18.54
C PRO A 218 -44.62 52.17 -19.90
N ALA A 219 -45.80 51.83 -20.43
CA ALA A 219 -46.05 51.10 -21.66
C ALA A 219 -45.35 51.70 -22.89
N ALA A 220 -44.73 50.82 -23.68
CA ALA A 220 -44.33 51.06 -25.07
C ALA A 220 -44.87 49.92 -25.96
N PRO A 221 -45.16 50.18 -27.25
CA PRO A 221 -45.94 49.29 -28.10
C PRO A 221 -45.12 48.20 -28.85
N VAL A 222 -45.84 47.13 -29.13
CA VAL A 222 -45.64 45.87 -29.89
C VAL A 222 -44.70 45.92 -31.12
N PRO A 223 -43.97 44.79 -31.39
CA PRO A 223 -44.00 44.16 -32.72
C PRO A 223 -44.26 42.62 -32.68
N PRO A 224 -44.56 41.99 -33.85
CA PRO A 224 -45.36 40.75 -33.95
C PRO A 224 -44.57 39.42 -33.92
N ALA A 225 -45.35 38.36 -33.74
CA ALA A 225 -44.98 36.97 -33.50
C ALA A 225 -44.33 36.23 -34.69
N PRO A 226 -43.35 35.35 -34.43
CA PRO A 226 -42.97 34.26 -35.34
C PRO A 226 -43.79 32.97 -35.08
N PRO A 227 -44.02 32.13 -36.11
CA PRO A 227 -44.95 30.99 -36.05
C PRO A 227 -44.39 29.75 -35.35
N ALA A 228 -45.32 28.96 -34.81
CA ALA A 228 -45.11 27.70 -34.10
C ALA A 228 -44.59 26.56 -34.98
N PRO A 229 -43.75 25.66 -34.48
CA PRO A 229 -43.62 24.32 -35.02
C PRO A 229 -44.67 23.39 -34.43
N ALA A 230 -45.39 22.74 -35.33
CA ALA A 230 -46.43 21.76 -35.09
C ALA A 230 -45.88 20.48 -34.45
N ILE A 231 -46.65 19.97 -33.49
CA ILE A 231 -46.55 18.62 -32.94
C ILE A 231 -47.19 17.66 -33.95
N ALA A 232 -46.49 16.59 -34.31
CA ALA A 232 -47.10 15.38 -34.84
C ALA A 232 -46.71 14.20 -33.91
N PRO A 233 -47.67 13.36 -33.48
CA PRO A 233 -47.40 12.09 -32.83
C PRO A 233 -47.30 11.01 -33.92
N ASP A 234 -46.31 10.13 -33.82
CA ASP A 234 -46.32 8.92 -34.64
C ASP A 234 -45.84 7.69 -33.85
N ALA A 235 -46.40 6.58 -34.29
CA ALA A 235 -46.71 5.35 -33.61
C ALA A 235 -45.54 4.56 -33.03
N ALA A 236 -45.90 3.81 -31.98
CA ALA A 236 -45.18 2.66 -31.46
C ALA A 236 -44.93 1.61 -32.55
N VAL A 237 -43.68 1.17 -32.66
CA VAL A 237 -43.32 -0.11 -33.29
C VAL A 237 -42.62 -0.95 -32.23
N ALA A 238 -43.27 -2.04 -31.83
CA ALA A 238 -42.70 -3.06 -30.97
C ALA A 238 -41.60 -3.82 -31.73
N PRO A 239 -40.43 -4.09 -31.13
CA PRO A 239 -39.49 -5.06 -31.67
C PRO A 239 -40.00 -6.48 -31.41
N GLU A 240 -40.14 -7.22 -32.50
CA GLU A 240 -40.39 -8.65 -32.58
C GLU A 240 -39.40 -9.43 -31.70
N ALA A 241 -39.93 -10.32 -30.86
CA ALA A 241 -39.15 -11.23 -30.03
C ALA A 241 -38.49 -12.31 -30.92
N GLY A 242 -37.27 -12.03 -31.36
CA GLY A 242 -36.38 -13.04 -31.95
C GLY A 242 -36.03 -14.11 -30.91
N ALA A 243 -36.21 -15.37 -31.30
CA ALA A 243 -35.87 -16.55 -30.49
C ALA A 243 -34.40 -16.50 -30.01
N PRO A 244 -34.11 -16.97 -28.79
CA PRO A 244 -32.75 -16.98 -28.27
C PRO A 244 -31.87 -17.96 -29.08
N PRO A 245 -30.66 -17.55 -29.51
CA PRO A 245 -29.71 -18.48 -30.09
C PRO A 245 -29.27 -19.50 -29.02
N GLU A 246 -29.32 -20.79 -29.36
CA GLU A 246 -28.76 -21.87 -28.55
C GLU A 246 -27.27 -21.59 -28.29
N LEU A 247 -26.95 -21.23 -27.05
CA LEU A 247 -25.58 -21.07 -26.60
C LEU A 247 -24.92 -22.45 -26.51
N PRO A 248 -23.69 -22.63 -27.02
CA PRO A 248 -22.92 -23.85 -26.81
C PRO A 248 -22.67 -24.06 -25.30
N PRO A 249 -22.48 -25.32 -24.85
CA PRO A 249 -22.35 -25.63 -23.43
C PRO A 249 -21.24 -24.81 -22.80
N PHE A 250 -21.62 -24.03 -21.78
CA PHE A 250 -20.76 -23.21 -20.96
C PHE A 250 -19.55 -24.01 -20.46
N ALA A 251 -18.39 -23.76 -21.07
CA ALA A 251 -17.14 -23.95 -20.35
C ALA A 251 -17.18 -22.95 -19.19
N LEU A 252 -17.35 -23.45 -17.97
CA LEU A 252 -17.25 -22.68 -16.73
C LEU A 252 -15.83 -22.11 -16.63
N GLY A 253 -15.61 -20.94 -17.25
CA GLY A 253 -14.46 -20.11 -16.96
C GLY A 253 -14.45 -19.76 -15.47
N PRO A 254 -13.26 -19.51 -14.89
CA PRO A 254 -13.16 -19.17 -13.47
C PRO A 254 -14.06 -17.97 -13.16
N ALA A 255 -14.78 -18.07 -12.04
CA ALA A 255 -15.72 -17.04 -11.64
C ALA A 255 -15.00 -15.69 -11.47
N PRO A 256 -15.64 -14.55 -11.82
CA PRO A 256 -14.99 -13.25 -11.91
C PRO A 256 -14.37 -12.76 -10.59
N TRP A 257 -14.83 -13.27 -9.45
CA TRP A 257 -14.24 -12.98 -8.14
C TRP A 257 -12.94 -13.73 -7.86
N GLN A 258 -12.63 -14.84 -8.57
CA GLN A 258 -11.34 -15.53 -8.44
C GLN A 258 -10.18 -14.68 -8.98
N MET A 259 -10.44 -13.75 -9.92
CA MET A 259 -9.44 -12.78 -10.37
C MET A 259 -9.05 -11.76 -9.29
N TRP A 260 -9.88 -11.58 -8.25
CA TRP A 260 -9.54 -10.72 -7.11
C TRP A 260 -8.56 -11.37 -6.12
N PHE A 261 -8.40 -12.70 -6.18
CA PHE A 261 -7.54 -13.45 -5.27
C PHE A 261 -6.34 -14.11 -5.96
N SER A 262 -6.37 -14.29 -7.28
CA SER A 262 -5.40 -15.13 -8.00
C SER A 262 -4.35 -14.37 -8.83
N ILE A 263 -3.97 -13.16 -8.45
CA ILE A 263 -2.73 -12.55 -8.95
C ILE A 263 -1.77 -12.37 -7.79
N GLU A 264 -1.35 -13.50 -7.19
CA GLU A 264 0.01 -13.60 -6.67
C GLU A 264 0.96 -13.53 -7.87
N GLU A 265 1.09 -12.32 -8.43
CA GLU A 265 2.22 -11.98 -9.29
C GLU A 265 3.47 -12.30 -8.45
N PRO A 266 4.44 -13.07 -8.98
CA PRO A 266 5.62 -13.45 -8.22
C PRO A 266 6.20 -12.21 -7.57
N ALA A 267 6.36 -12.25 -6.25
CA ALA A 267 6.80 -11.11 -5.47
C ALA A 267 8.09 -10.59 -6.12
N ASP A 268 8.00 -9.42 -6.74
CA ASP A 268 9.14 -8.80 -7.38
C ASP A 268 10.16 -8.51 -6.27
N GLY A 269 11.21 -9.33 -6.19
CA GLY A 269 12.22 -9.26 -5.12
C GLY A 269 13.08 -8.00 -5.18
N ARG A 270 12.87 -7.14 -6.19
CA ARG A 270 13.54 -5.86 -6.32
C ARG A 270 13.09 -4.90 -5.23
N SER A 271 14.02 -4.08 -4.74
CA SER A 271 13.69 -3.00 -3.80
C SER A 271 12.89 -1.89 -4.51
N ALA A 272 12.15 -1.10 -3.72
CA ALA A 272 11.45 0.08 -4.25
C ALA A 272 12.43 1.06 -4.93
N GLU A 273 13.63 1.24 -4.37
CA GLU A 273 14.69 2.09 -4.91
C GLU A 273 15.22 1.56 -6.25
N THR A 274 15.34 0.23 -6.40
CA THR A 274 15.70 -0.41 -7.67
C THR A 274 14.65 -0.12 -8.74
N ILE A 275 13.37 -0.26 -8.40
CA ILE A 275 12.27 -0.02 -9.35
C ILE A 275 12.23 1.45 -9.77
N VAL A 276 12.35 2.39 -8.83
CA VAL A 276 12.41 3.83 -9.17
C VAL A 276 13.59 4.13 -10.10
N ARG A 277 14.76 3.52 -9.86
CA ARG A 277 15.95 3.66 -10.71
C ARG A 277 15.73 3.07 -12.11
N ASP A 278 15.10 1.90 -12.20
CA ASP A 278 14.81 1.24 -13.47
C ASP A 278 13.80 2.07 -14.29
N VAL A 279 12.75 2.58 -13.64
CA VAL A 279 11.76 3.48 -14.25
C VAL A 279 12.43 4.77 -14.74
N LYS A 280 13.26 5.40 -13.91
CA LYS A 280 14.05 6.58 -14.29
C LYS A 280 14.88 6.29 -15.55
N THR A 281 15.59 5.17 -15.57
CA THR A 281 16.42 4.75 -16.72
C THR A 281 15.58 4.52 -17.98
N ALA A 282 14.41 3.88 -17.84
CA ALA A 282 13.49 3.64 -18.95
C ALA A 282 12.93 4.95 -19.54
N VAL A 283 12.51 5.89 -18.68
CA VAL A 283 12.00 7.20 -19.08
C VAL A 283 13.08 8.02 -19.79
N VAL A 284 14.28 8.10 -19.20
CA VAL A 284 15.41 8.82 -19.80
C VAL A 284 15.79 8.22 -21.15
N GLY A 285 15.92 6.89 -21.24
CA GLY A 285 16.22 6.22 -22.50
C GLY A 285 15.15 6.46 -23.57
N GLN A 286 13.89 6.64 -23.18
CA GLN A 286 12.83 6.98 -24.12
C GLN A 286 12.87 8.44 -24.57
N LEU A 287 13.18 9.37 -23.66
CA LEU A 287 13.41 10.78 -24.00
C LEU A 287 14.59 10.92 -24.96
N GLU A 288 15.70 10.21 -24.73
CA GLU A 288 16.87 10.18 -25.61
C GLU A 288 16.52 9.72 -27.03
N ARG A 289 15.71 8.65 -27.16
CA ARG A 289 15.37 8.06 -28.47
C ARG A 289 14.33 8.86 -29.25
N GLN A 290 13.30 9.38 -28.56
CA GLN A 290 12.10 9.89 -29.24
C GLN A 290 11.71 11.31 -28.82
N GLY A 291 12.28 11.87 -27.75
CA GLY A 291 11.91 13.19 -27.24
C GLY A 291 12.14 14.33 -28.25
N ALA A 292 13.17 14.21 -29.10
CA ALA A 292 13.43 15.16 -30.18
C ALA A 292 12.40 15.12 -31.32
N ALA A 293 11.65 14.00 -31.47
CA ALA A 293 10.61 13.85 -32.49
C ALA A 293 9.26 14.48 -32.08
N LEU A 294 9.15 15.04 -30.88
CA LEU A 294 7.94 15.71 -30.42
C LEU A 294 7.72 17.02 -31.21
N PRO A 295 6.65 17.11 -32.01
CA PRO A 295 6.39 18.29 -32.82
C PRO A 295 5.87 19.46 -31.95
N HIS A 296 6.01 20.69 -32.46
CA HIS A 296 5.45 21.91 -31.88
C HIS A 296 6.02 22.33 -30.52
N LEU A 297 7.17 21.80 -30.10
CA LEU A 297 7.92 22.30 -28.95
C LEU A 297 8.96 23.33 -29.41
N GLY A 298 8.98 24.50 -28.78
CA GLY A 298 10.07 25.46 -28.90
C GLY A 298 11.36 24.91 -28.28
N PRO A 299 12.54 25.44 -28.65
CA PRO A 299 13.83 24.94 -28.15
C PRO A 299 13.98 25.12 -26.63
N ASP A 300 13.42 26.19 -26.08
CA ASP A 300 13.52 26.50 -24.64
C ASP A 300 12.39 25.86 -23.80
N GLU A 301 11.47 25.15 -24.45
CA GLU A 301 10.38 24.44 -23.77
C GLU A 301 10.85 23.07 -23.26
N TYR A 302 10.10 22.53 -22.30
CA TYR A 302 10.44 21.30 -21.60
C TYR A 302 9.55 20.13 -22.00
N VAL A 303 10.12 18.94 -21.91
CA VAL A 303 9.39 17.67 -21.89
C VAL A 303 9.49 17.13 -20.47
N ALA A 304 8.36 17.10 -19.77
CA ALA A 304 8.24 16.57 -18.42
C ALA A 304 7.49 15.25 -18.42
N VAL A 305 7.94 14.30 -17.62
CA VAL A 305 7.29 13.00 -17.40
C VAL A 305 7.09 12.81 -15.91
N ALA A 306 5.84 12.63 -15.48
CA ALA A 306 5.46 12.33 -14.11
C ALA A 306 5.05 10.86 -13.98
N VAL A 307 5.61 10.19 -12.97
CA VAL A 307 5.30 8.79 -12.64
C VAL A 307 5.01 8.68 -11.16
N ASP A 308 3.77 8.32 -10.84
CA ASP A 308 3.37 8.06 -9.47
C ASP A 308 3.69 6.63 -9.07
N PHE A 309 4.18 6.46 -7.84
CA PHE A 309 4.45 5.17 -7.23
C PHE A 309 3.49 4.95 -6.06
N VAL A 310 2.74 3.86 -6.14
CA VAL A 310 1.75 3.47 -5.13
C VAL A 310 2.18 2.13 -4.52
N PRO A 311 2.09 1.97 -3.19
CA PRO A 311 2.41 0.70 -2.54
C PRO A 311 1.40 -0.37 -2.96
N ARG A 312 1.89 -1.56 -3.28
CA ARG A 312 1.06 -2.77 -3.44
C ARG A 312 0.56 -3.23 -2.07
N ALA A 313 -0.55 -2.67 -1.60
CA ALA A 313 -1.22 -3.16 -0.41
C ALA A 313 -2.72 -3.34 -0.70
N PRO A 314 -3.34 -4.38 -0.14
CA PRO A 314 -4.74 -4.64 -0.36
C PRO A 314 -5.58 -3.53 0.31
N LEU A 315 -6.43 -2.92 -0.52
CA LEU A 315 -7.71 -2.32 -0.14
C LEU A 315 -7.64 -1.04 0.72
N LEU A 316 -7.89 0.09 0.04
CA LEU A 316 -8.36 1.40 0.51
C LEU A 316 -7.34 2.56 0.53
N GLY A 317 -7.66 3.58 -0.30
CA GLY A 317 -7.36 4.98 -0.03
C GLY A 317 -5.89 5.41 -0.11
N ARG A 318 -5.06 4.81 -0.96
CA ARG A 318 -3.63 5.14 -0.98
C ARG A 318 -3.31 6.27 -1.96
N ARG A 319 -2.85 7.39 -1.41
CA ARG A 319 -2.15 8.45 -2.14
C ARG A 319 -0.82 7.91 -2.68
N ALA A 320 -0.31 8.52 -3.75
CA ALA A 320 1.04 8.26 -4.23
C ALA A 320 2.03 8.39 -3.06
N GLN A 321 2.88 7.38 -2.86
CA GLN A 321 3.93 7.41 -1.84
C GLN A 321 5.14 8.20 -2.33
N LYS A 322 5.41 8.12 -3.63
CA LYS A 322 6.46 8.86 -4.29
C LYS A 322 5.99 9.29 -5.68
N THR A 323 6.36 10.47 -6.12
CA THR A 323 6.17 10.91 -7.50
C THR A 323 7.53 11.26 -8.09
N LEU A 324 7.92 10.56 -9.16
CA LEU A 324 9.11 10.90 -9.94
C LEU A 324 8.73 11.83 -11.08
N VAL A 325 9.37 12.99 -11.13
CA VAL A 325 9.29 13.94 -12.25
C VAL A 325 10.64 13.99 -12.95
N VAL A 326 10.64 13.68 -14.24
CA VAL A 326 11.80 13.77 -15.13
C VAL A 326 11.57 14.88 -16.13
N LYS A 327 12.47 15.85 -16.21
CA LYS A 327 12.31 17.04 -17.07
C LYS A 327 13.55 17.26 -17.93
N ALA A 328 13.34 17.43 -19.24
CA ALA A 328 14.40 17.66 -20.23
C ALA A 328 14.04 18.85 -21.12
N ARG A 329 15.01 19.72 -21.45
CA ARG A 329 14.80 20.80 -22.43
C ARG A 329 14.74 20.21 -23.84
N LYS A 330 13.85 20.75 -24.67
CA LYS A 330 13.73 20.32 -26.07
C LYS A 330 15.03 20.55 -26.84
N ARG A 331 15.70 21.69 -26.61
CA ARG A 331 17.00 22.01 -27.21
C ARG A 331 18.05 20.94 -26.92
N ASP A 332 18.15 20.46 -25.68
CA ASP A 332 19.14 19.42 -25.32
C ASP A 332 18.82 18.08 -26.01
N LEU A 333 17.53 17.73 -26.11
CA LEU A 333 17.09 16.53 -26.84
C LEU A 333 17.41 16.64 -28.34
N ASP A 334 17.26 17.82 -28.93
CA ASP A 334 17.61 18.09 -30.32
C ASP A 334 19.11 18.11 -30.56
N GLU A 335 19.90 18.70 -29.64
CA GLU A 335 21.36 18.66 -29.66
C GLU A 335 21.87 17.21 -29.58
N ARG A 336 21.25 16.37 -28.73
CA ARG A 336 21.59 14.94 -28.63
C ARG A 336 21.29 14.20 -29.93
N ARG A 337 20.12 14.43 -30.54
CA ARG A 337 19.73 13.81 -31.82
C ARG A 337 20.64 14.25 -32.96
N ALA A 338 21.08 15.51 -32.94
CA ALA A 338 22.07 16.04 -33.88
C ALA A 338 23.50 15.56 -33.60
N GLY A 339 23.74 14.79 -32.53
CA GLY A 339 25.06 14.29 -32.16
C GLY A 339 26.00 15.36 -31.58
N ARG A 340 25.48 16.53 -31.21
CA ARG A 340 26.27 17.65 -30.66
C ARG A 340 26.64 17.46 -29.19
N ILE A 341 25.78 16.77 -28.44
CA ILE A 341 26.05 16.38 -27.05
C ILE A 341 26.00 14.85 -26.91
N GLY A 342 26.81 14.33 -26.00
CA GLY A 342 26.84 12.91 -25.65
C GLY A 342 25.61 12.47 -24.85
N ALA A 343 25.42 11.16 -24.68
CA ALA A 343 24.32 10.63 -23.85
C ALA A 343 24.51 11.01 -22.37
N ASP A 344 25.73 10.90 -21.85
CA ASP A 344 26.02 11.22 -20.45
C ASP A 344 25.89 12.73 -20.17
N GLU A 345 26.27 13.56 -21.14
CA GLU A 345 26.05 15.00 -21.06
C GLU A 345 24.57 15.35 -21.03
N LEU A 346 23.74 14.76 -21.91
CA LEU A 346 22.29 14.95 -21.87
C LEU A 346 21.73 14.51 -20.50
N ARG A 347 22.15 13.36 -19.96
CA ARG A 347 21.71 12.88 -18.64
C ARG A 347 22.06 13.84 -17.51
N SER A 348 23.20 14.52 -17.59
CA SER A 348 23.58 15.54 -16.60
C SER A 348 22.73 16.81 -16.68
N ARG A 349 22.14 17.10 -17.86
CA ARG A 349 21.23 18.23 -18.09
C ARG A 349 19.76 17.92 -17.79
N ILE A 350 19.39 16.64 -17.64
CA ILE A 350 18.02 16.25 -17.26
C ILE A 350 17.82 16.53 -15.77
N GLU A 351 16.75 17.26 -15.46
CA GLU A 351 16.33 17.57 -14.11
C GLU A 351 15.48 16.42 -13.55
N TYR A 352 15.75 16.02 -12.30
CA TYR A 352 15.00 14.99 -11.58
C TYR A 352 14.45 15.58 -10.29
N ALA A 353 13.17 15.35 -10.01
CA ALA A 353 12.57 15.64 -8.73
C ALA A 353 11.77 14.42 -8.23
N GLU A 354 11.95 14.08 -6.96
CA GLU A 354 11.19 13.06 -6.25
C GLU A 354 10.39 13.76 -5.15
N TYR A 355 9.07 13.60 -5.16
CA TYR A 355 8.14 14.19 -4.19
C TYR A 355 7.49 13.12 -3.32
#